data_AF-A0A8J8D6F6-F1
#
_entry.id   AF-A0A8J8D6F6-F1
#
_cell.length_a   1.000
_cell.length_b   1.000
_cell.length_c   1.000
_cell.angle_alpha   90.00
_cell.angle_beta   90.00
_cell.angle_gamma   90.00
#
_symmetry.space_group_name_H-M   'P 1'
#
loop_
_entity.id
_entity.type
_entity.pdbx_description
1 polymer ?
#
loop_
_entity_poly.entity_id
_entity_poly.type
_entity_poly.pdbx_seq_one_letter_code
_entity_poly.pdbx_strand_id
1 'polypeptide(L)'
;MGGSRSAPRRAACLVAKVFGAKVRFGITTFGKLIVAPFIAIETPLRAREYAVVSLVPLLLSATFLSLAWLLRSNFWALAYVFNTAGMAGDFLMVLSLLRMHPDAKVFDDGTTLRSDADVPSRIQGGFQLP
;
A
#
# COMPACT_ATOMS: atom_id res chain seq x y z
N MET A 1 -5.65 15.82 -12.00
CA MET A 1 -5.71 14.50 -12.66
C MET A 1 -4.71 13.59 -11.99
N GLY A 2 -5.08 12.34 -11.66
CA GLY A 2 -4.21 11.34 -11.03
C GLY A 2 -4.69 10.84 -9.66
N GLY A 3 -5.92 10.32 -9.58
CA GLY A 3 -6.43 9.68 -8.37
C GLY A 3 -5.90 8.26 -8.24
N SER A 4 -4.80 8.06 -7.52
CA SER A 4 -4.37 6.73 -7.09
C SER A 4 -5.30 6.27 -5.97
N ARG A 5 -6.28 5.44 -6.31
CA ARG A 5 -7.21 4.81 -5.36
C ARG A 5 -6.48 3.67 -4.66
N SER A 6 -6.04 3.86 -3.42
CA SER A 6 -5.55 2.76 -2.59
C SER A 6 -6.73 2.04 -1.92
N ALA A 7 -6.77 0.72 -2.11
CA ALA A 7 -7.73 -0.22 -1.54
C ALA A 7 -7.61 -0.29 0.00
N PRO A 8 -8.55 -0.93 0.73
CA PRO A 8 -8.68 -0.76 2.17
C PRO A 8 -7.51 -1.38 2.95
N ARG A 9 -6.56 -0.55 3.36
CA ARG A 9 -5.33 -0.89 4.13
C ARG A 9 -5.55 -1.20 5.62
N ARG A 10 -6.66 -1.86 5.99
CA ARG A 10 -7.00 -2.06 7.42
C ARG A 10 -5.97 -2.92 8.17
N ALA A 11 -5.49 -4.00 7.56
CA ALA A 11 -4.46 -4.85 8.18
C ALA A 11 -3.08 -4.15 8.23
N ALA A 12 -2.74 -3.40 7.18
CA ALA A 12 -1.55 -2.56 7.13
C ALA A 12 -1.55 -1.47 8.23
N CYS A 13 -2.72 -0.95 8.65
CA CYS A 13 -2.83 -0.02 9.77
C CYS A 13 -2.33 -0.61 11.10
N LEU A 14 -2.71 -1.87 11.37
CA LEU A 14 -2.33 -2.54 12.62
C LEU A 14 -0.82 -2.69 12.70
N VAL A 15 -0.20 -3.10 11.59
CA VAL A 15 1.27 -3.23 11.51
C VAL A 15 1.94 -1.86 11.58
N ALA A 16 1.39 -0.83 10.93
CA ALA A 16 1.91 0.55 11.06
C ALA A 16 1.84 1.04 12.51
N LYS A 17 0.75 0.76 13.24
CA LYS A 17 0.64 1.09 14.67
C LYS A 17 1.69 0.36 15.53
N VAL A 18 2.05 -0.88 15.20
CA VAL A 18 3.13 -1.60 15.89
C VAL A 18 4.47 -0.88 15.73
N PHE A 19 4.72 -0.27 14.57
CA PHE A 19 5.88 0.59 14.34
C PHE A 19 5.75 2.01 14.95
N GLY A 20 4.78 2.23 15.84
CA GLY A 20 4.56 3.52 16.51
C GLY A 20 3.86 4.55 15.63
N ALA A 21 3.29 4.14 14.50
CA ALA A 21 2.72 5.09 13.57
C ALA A 21 1.35 5.61 13.99
N LYS A 22 1.12 6.91 13.82
CA LYS A 22 -0.22 7.50 13.99
C LYS A 22 -1.01 7.26 12.71
N VAL A 23 -2.14 6.58 12.84
CA VAL A 23 -3.03 6.25 11.71
C VAL A 23 -4.28 7.11 11.79
N ARG A 24 -4.57 7.86 10.73
CA ARG A 24 -5.80 8.63 10.57
C ARG A 24 -6.75 7.91 9.61
N PHE A 25 -7.97 7.68 10.09
CA PHE A 25 -9.07 7.22 9.25
C PHE A 25 -9.89 8.44 8.84
N GLY A 26 -10.07 8.63 7.55
CA GLY A 26 -10.82 9.76 7.01
C GLY A 26 -11.79 9.32 5.93
N ILE A 27 -12.66 10.25 5.53
CA ILE A 27 -13.57 10.09 4.41
C ILE A 27 -13.22 11.18 3.40
N THR A 28 -12.74 10.81 2.23
CA THR A 28 -12.52 11.77 1.14
C THR A 28 -13.87 12.10 0.54
N THR A 29 -14.25 13.37 0.62
CA THR A 29 -15.44 13.92 -0.04
C THR A 29 -15.01 14.76 -1.24
N PHE A 30 -15.74 14.64 -2.35
CA PHE A 30 -15.58 15.52 -3.51
C PHE A 30 -16.92 16.25 -3.71
N GLY A 31 -16.95 17.53 -3.36
CA GLY A 31 -18.21 18.25 -3.19
C GLY A 31 -19.04 17.67 -2.04
N LYS A 32 -20.32 17.33 -2.30
CA LYS A 32 -21.21 16.65 -1.34
C LYS A 32 -21.14 15.11 -1.38
N LEU A 33 -20.35 14.54 -2.29
CA LEU A 33 -20.29 13.08 -2.48
C LEU A 33 -19.17 12.48 -1.64
N ILE A 34 -19.49 11.48 -0.82
CA ILE A 34 -18.50 10.63 -0.15
C ILE A 34 -17.88 9.72 -1.22
N VAL A 35 -16.61 9.93 -1.56
CA VAL A 35 -15.94 9.24 -2.67
C VAL A 35 -15.25 7.97 -2.22
N ALA A 36 -14.56 8.00 -1.07
CA ALA A 36 -13.97 6.80 -0.47
C ALA A 36 -13.51 7.06 0.97
N PRO A 37 -13.61 6.06 1.86
CA PRO A 37 -12.81 6.05 3.08
C PRO A 37 -11.33 5.94 2.72
N PHE A 38 -10.49 6.75 3.35
CA PHE A 38 -9.03 6.66 3.22
C PHE A 38 -8.38 6.44 4.58
N ILE A 39 -7.16 5.91 4.51
CA ILE A 39 -6.31 5.63 5.66
C ILE A 39 -5.00 6.34 5.36
N ALA A 40 -4.56 7.23 6.25
CA ALA A 40 -3.28 7.90 6.17
C ALA A 40 -2.40 7.52 7.36
N ILE A 41 -1.09 7.42 7.12
CA ILE A 41 -0.09 7.19 8.16
C ILE A 41 0.62 8.53 8.38
N GLU A 42 0.24 9.25 9.43
CA GLU A 42 0.67 10.64 9.67
C GLU A 42 2.14 10.76 10.09
N THR A 43 2.68 9.71 10.68
CA THR A 43 4.09 9.65 11.08
C THR A 43 4.92 9.05 9.96
N PRO A 44 6.03 9.70 9.54
CA PRO A 44 6.91 9.12 8.55
C PRO A 44 7.51 7.81 9.06
N LEU A 45 7.39 6.77 8.25
CA LEU A 45 8.00 5.46 8.50
C LEU A 45 9.26 5.32 7.65
N ARG A 46 10.22 4.52 8.09
CA ARG A 46 11.37 4.17 7.25
C ARG A 46 10.91 3.30 6.08
N ALA A 47 11.60 3.35 4.95
CA ALA A 47 11.27 2.56 3.77
C ALA A 47 11.15 1.06 4.08
N ARG A 48 12.03 0.52 4.95
CA ARG A 48 11.93 -0.89 5.40
C ARG A 48 10.66 -1.19 6.20
N GLU A 49 10.23 -0.27 7.07
CA GLU A 49 9.05 -0.43 7.90
C GLU A 49 7.79 -0.34 7.02
N TYR A 50 7.78 0.61 6.09
CA TYR A 50 6.70 0.78 5.13
C TYR A 50 6.62 -0.39 4.13
N ALA A 51 7.75 -0.99 3.76
CA ALA A 51 7.78 -2.19 2.93
C ALA A 51 7.12 -3.38 3.66
N VAL A 52 7.41 -3.57 4.96
CA VAL A 52 6.74 -4.58 5.79
C VAL A 52 5.23 -4.31 5.85
N VAL A 53 4.83 -3.06 6.11
CA VAL A 53 3.41 -2.66 6.12
C VAL A 53 2.72 -2.96 4.79
N SER A 54 3.41 -2.72 3.67
CA SER A 54 2.89 -2.96 2.31
C SER A 54 2.88 -4.44 1.92
N LEU A 55 3.68 -5.29 2.57
CA LEU A 55 3.69 -6.75 2.38
C LEU A 55 2.51 -7.45 3.07
N VAL A 56 1.89 -6.82 4.07
CA VAL A 56 0.82 -7.43 4.88
C VAL A 56 -0.36 -7.94 4.02
N PRO A 57 -0.92 -7.17 3.07
CA PRO A 57 -1.99 -7.67 2.22
C PRO A 57 -1.55 -8.86 1.36
N LEU A 58 -0.32 -8.87 0.85
CA LEU A 58 0.22 -9.99 0.06
C LEU A 58 0.28 -11.28 0.89
N LEU A 59 0.79 -11.19 2.12
CA LEU A 59 0.87 -12.33 3.03
C LEU A 59 -0.52 -12.84 3.43
N LEU A 60 -1.44 -11.95 3.77
CA LEU A 60 -2.84 -12.30 4.09
C LEU A 60 -3.54 -12.99 2.92
N SER A 61 -3.35 -12.52 1.69
CA SER A 61 -3.90 -13.19 0.51
C SER A 61 -3.34 -14.61 0.36
N ALA A 62 -2.02 -14.80 0.52
CA ALA A 62 -1.43 -16.14 0.47
C ALA A 62 -2.00 -17.07 1.57
N THR A 63 -2.19 -16.54 2.79
CA THR A 63 -2.82 -17.27 3.89
C THR A 63 -4.28 -17.64 3.57
N PHE A 64 -5.09 -16.69 3.11
CA PHE A 64 -6.50 -16.95 2.77
C PHE A 64 -6.65 -17.95 1.63
N LEU A 65 -5.80 -17.88 0.60
CA LEU A 65 -5.77 -18.87 -0.47
C LEU A 65 -5.42 -20.26 0.06
N SER A 66 -4.41 -20.34 0.94
CA SER A 66 -3.99 -21.61 1.55
C SER A 66 -5.11 -22.23 2.39
N LEU A 67 -5.79 -21.41 3.21
CA LEU A 67 -6.94 -21.86 4.01
C LEU A 67 -8.13 -22.25 3.15
N ALA A 68 -8.42 -21.50 2.08
CA ALA A 68 -9.48 -21.82 1.14
C ALA A 68 -9.25 -23.18 0.48
N TRP A 69 -8.01 -23.45 0.06
CA TRP A 69 -7.64 -24.72 -0.57
C TRP A 69 -7.66 -25.89 0.43
N LEU A 70 -7.02 -25.72 1.59
CA LEU A 70 -6.91 -26.78 2.61
C LEU A 70 -8.26 -27.16 3.21
N LEU A 71 -9.12 -26.17 3.46
CA LEU A 71 -10.42 -26.36 4.12
C LEU A 71 -11.58 -26.45 3.12
N ARG A 72 -11.32 -26.33 1.81
CA ARG A 72 -12.33 -26.29 0.73
C ARG A 72 -13.46 -25.30 1.03
N SER A 73 -13.11 -24.13 1.56
CA SER A 73 -14.08 -23.19 2.15
C SER A 73 -14.30 -21.97 1.26
N ASN A 74 -15.56 -21.75 0.89
CA ASN A 74 -15.99 -20.57 0.13
C ASN A 74 -15.78 -19.26 0.91
N PHE A 75 -15.84 -19.30 2.25
CA PHE A 75 -15.59 -18.13 3.09
C PHE A 75 -14.16 -17.60 2.92
N TRP A 76 -13.16 -18.48 3.00
CA TRP A 76 -11.76 -18.11 2.84
C TRP A 76 -11.43 -17.72 1.40
N ALA A 77 -12.07 -18.36 0.42
CA ALA A 77 -11.95 -17.96 -1.00
C ALA A 77 -12.47 -16.54 -1.23
N LEU A 78 -13.62 -16.18 -0.63
CA LEU A 78 -14.18 -14.84 -0.72
C LEU A 78 -13.28 -13.81 -0.02
N ALA A 79 -12.74 -14.13 1.17
CA ALA A 79 -11.78 -13.29 1.87
C ALA A 79 -10.50 -13.05 1.03
N TYR A 80 -9.99 -14.08 0.35
CA TYR A 80 -8.88 -13.95 -0.60
C TYR A 80 -9.21 -12.98 -1.74
N VAL A 81 -10.37 -13.10 -2.37
CA VAL A 81 -10.78 -12.22 -3.49
C VAL A 81 -10.86 -10.77 -3.03
N PHE A 82 -11.49 -10.50 -1.89
CA PHE A 82 -11.59 -9.13 -1.37
C PHE A 82 -10.24 -8.54 -0.96
N ASN A 83 -9.34 -9.33 -0.37
CA ASN A 83 -8.02 -8.87 0.03
C ASN A 83 -7.08 -8.68 -1.17
N THR A 84 -7.31 -9.42 -2.26
CA THR A 84 -6.51 -9.33 -3.49
C THR A 84 -6.93 -8.18 -4.40
N ALA A 85 -8.15 -7.63 -4.21
CA ALA A 85 -8.62 -6.45 -4.90
C ALA A 85 -7.79 -5.21 -4.49
N GLY A 86 -6.76 -4.89 -5.29
CA GLY A 86 -5.79 -3.81 -5.02
C GLY A 86 -4.34 -4.27 -4.87
N MET A 87 -4.08 -5.59 -4.90
CA MET A 87 -2.77 -6.19 -4.68
C MET A 87 -1.69 -5.70 -5.65
N ALA A 88 -2.04 -5.39 -6.91
CA ALA A 88 -1.09 -4.84 -7.88
C ALA A 88 -0.45 -3.54 -7.38
N GLY A 89 -1.22 -2.68 -6.71
CA GLY A 89 -0.70 -1.44 -6.12
C GLY A 89 0.26 -1.71 -4.96
N ASP A 90 -0.06 -2.66 -4.09
CA ASP A 90 0.79 -3.03 -2.96
C ASP A 90 2.09 -3.71 -3.41
N PHE A 91 2.02 -4.57 -4.45
CA PHE A 91 3.20 -5.18 -5.04
C PHE A 91 4.14 -4.15 -5.67
N LEU A 92 3.61 -3.23 -6.48
CA LEU A 92 4.41 -2.14 -7.06
C LEU A 92 4.98 -1.21 -5.98
N MET A 93 4.23 -0.98 -4.90
CA MET A 93 4.69 -0.21 -3.75
C MET A 93 5.90 -0.88 -3.08
N VAL A 94 5.81 -2.18 -2.77
CA VAL A 94 6.92 -2.94 -2.18
C VAL A 94 8.16 -2.88 -3.07
N LEU A 95 8.01 -3.09 -4.38
CA LEU A 95 9.13 -3.01 -5.32
C LEU A 95 9.78 -1.61 -5.35
N SER A 96 8.96 -0.56 -5.24
CA SER A 96 9.45 0.82 -5.20
C SER A 96 10.23 1.12 -3.91
N LEU A 97 9.73 0.62 -2.77
CA LEU A 97 10.37 0.79 -1.46
C LEU A 97 11.67 0.00 -1.31
N LEU A 98 11.74 -1.20 -1.90
CA LEU A 98 12.96 -2.00 -1.92
C LEU A 98 14.11 -1.35 -2.71
N ARG A 99 13.81 -0.38 -3.58
CA ARG A 99 14.81 0.41 -4.31
C ARG A 99 15.27 1.66 -3.56
N MET A 100 14.59 2.04 -2.46
CA MET A 100 14.97 3.18 -1.64
C MET A 100 16.02 2.78 -0.60
N HIS A 101 16.78 3.76 -0.11
CA HIS A 101 17.65 3.54 1.05
C HIS A 101 16.79 3.08 2.24
N PRO A 102 17.20 2.05 3.01
CA PRO A 102 16.34 1.42 4.03
C PRO A 102 15.91 2.36 5.16
N ASP A 103 16.65 3.45 5.39
CA ASP A 103 16.34 4.49 6.37
C ASP A 103 15.70 5.76 5.76
N ALA A 104 15.42 5.78 4.46
CA ALA A 104 14.66 6.86 3.83
C ALA A 104 13.27 6.97 4.45
N LYS A 105 12.81 8.19 4.71
CA LYS A 105 11.51 8.46 5.31
C LYS A 105 10.44 8.53 4.23
N VAL A 106 9.42 7.70 4.41
CA VAL A 106 8.24 7.63 3.57
C VAL A 106 7.09 8.33 4.28
N PHE A 107 6.52 9.33 3.60
CA PHE A 107 5.38 10.12 4.03
C PHE A 107 4.15 9.66 3.24
N ASP A 108 3.06 9.35 3.94
CA ASP A 108 1.80 8.91 3.34
C ASP A 108 0.66 9.85 3.74
N ASP A 109 0.35 10.80 2.86
CA ASP A 109 -0.71 11.79 3.08
C ASP A 109 -2.11 11.21 2.83
N GLY A 110 -2.24 9.91 2.55
CA GLY A 110 -3.49 9.24 2.19
C GLY A 110 -3.94 9.48 0.75
N THR A 111 -3.25 10.36 0.02
CA THR A 111 -3.50 10.65 -1.41
C THR A 111 -2.20 10.72 -2.22
N THR A 112 -1.11 11.13 -1.59
CA THR A 112 0.24 11.14 -2.17
C THR A 112 1.22 10.47 -1.25
N LEU A 113 2.11 9.67 -1.82
CA LEU A 113 3.26 9.10 -1.15
C LEU A 113 4.52 9.87 -1.56
N ARG A 114 5.26 10.36 -0.58
CA ARG A 114 6.49 11.13 -0.79
C ARG A 114 7.63 10.46 -0.02
N SER A 115 8.83 10.58 -0.55
CA SER A 115 10.05 10.09 0.08
C SER A 115 11.03 11.24 0.19
N ASP A 116 11.86 11.26 1.24
CA ASP A 116 12.98 12.20 1.37
C ASP A 116 14.20 11.81 0.51
N ALA A 117 14.18 10.59 -0.05
CA ALA A 117 15.16 10.11 -1.02
C ALA A 117 14.52 9.90 -2.40
N ASP A 118 15.24 10.30 -3.44
CA ASP A 118 14.86 10.03 -4.83
C ASP A 118 14.82 8.51 -5.09
N VAL A 119 13.75 8.05 -5.74
CA VAL A 119 13.73 6.70 -6.31
C VAL A 119 14.69 6.71 -7.51
N PRO A 120 15.74 5.87 -7.53
CA PRO A 120 16.70 5.89 -8.62
C PRO A 120 16.01 5.59 -9.96
N SER A 121 15.85 6.62 -10.79
CA SER A 121 15.23 6.52 -12.11
C SER A 121 16.26 6.07 -13.14
N ARG A 122 16.41 4.76 -13.35
CA ARG A 122 17.15 4.25 -14.52
C ARG A 122 16.23 4.19 -15.75
N ILE A 123 15.66 5.34 -16.13
CA ILE A 123 15.10 5.58 -17.48
C ILE A 123 15.54 6.99 -17.90
N GLN A 124 16.84 7.15 -18.13
CA GLN A 124 17.38 8.20 -19.00
C GLN A 124 18.04 7.50 -20.19
N GLY A 125 17.23 6.81 -20.99
CA GLY A 125 17.55 6.55 -22.38
C GLY A 125 16.77 7.58 -23.18
N GLY A 126 17.41 8.71 -23.51
CA GLY A 126 16.80 9.73 -24.35
C GLY A 126 16.39 9.13 -25.69
N PHE A 127 15.10 8.97 -25.92
CA PHE A 127 14.56 8.71 -27.24
C PHE A 127 14.52 10.06 -27.96
N GLN A 128 15.60 10.38 -28.69
CA GLN A 128 15.56 11.44 -29.68
C GLN A 128 14.69 10.95 -30.84
N LEU A 129 13.49 11.53 -30.98
CA LEU A 129 12.75 11.45 -32.23
C LEU A 129 13.48 12.33 -33.27
N PRO A 130 13.45 11.93 -34.56
CA PRO A 130 14.11 12.66 -35.64
C PRO A 130 13.61 14.10 -35.81
#